data_AF-A0A3S0EZF8-F1
#
_entry.id   AF-A0A3S0EZF8-F1
#
_cell.length_a   1.000
_cell.length_b   1.000
_cell.length_c   1.000
_cell.angle_alpha   90.00
_cell.angle_beta   90.00
_cell.angle_gamma   90.00
#
_symmetry.space_group_name_H-M   'P 1'
#
loop_
_entity.id
_entity.type
_entity.pdbx_description
1 polymer ?
#
loop_
_entity_poly.entity_id
_entity_poly.type
_entity_poly.pdbx_seq_one_letter_code
_entity_poly.pdbx_strand_id
1 'polypeptide(L)'
;MTVPLTPIATCREIAGLGPHEILLGAVPGEKHERMLAGYCRNRRSRAVARTKVVADIRAAVMHGATRDAADLLIVLRRLLSAAAPFGQPCARRPLSRRRRARAVA
;
A
#
# COMPACT_ATOMS: atom_id res chain seq x y z
N MET A 1 -3.77 37.72 -0.11
CA MET A 1 -5.06 37.02 -0.03
C MET A 1 -4.80 35.61 0.47
N THR A 2 -5.07 35.34 1.74
CA THR A 2 -4.91 34.01 2.34
C THR A 2 -6.20 33.24 2.14
N VAL A 3 -6.14 32.15 1.38
CA VAL A 3 -7.29 31.24 1.20
C VAL A 3 -7.53 30.55 2.55
N PRO A 4 -8.75 30.61 3.12
CA PRO A 4 -9.03 29.93 4.37
C PRO A 4 -8.88 28.42 4.17
N LEU A 5 -7.96 27.82 4.92
CA LEU A 5 -7.74 26.38 4.88
C LEU A 5 -8.84 25.68 5.68
N THR A 6 -9.46 24.68 5.07
CA THR A 6 -10.50 23.88 5.74
C THR A 6 -9.88 23.03 6.85
N PRO A 7 -10.44 23.02 8.07
CA PRO A 7 -9.95 22.19 9.16
C PRO A 7 -10.03 20.69 8.81
N ILE A 8 -9.02 19.92 9.24
CA ILE A 8 -8.94 18.47 8.98
C ILE A 8 -10.18 17.71 9.52
N ALA A 9 -10.75 18.17 10.64
CA ALA A 9 -11.97 17.60 11.21
C ALA A 9 -13.17 17.71 10.24
N THR A 10 -13.30 18.83 9.55
CA THR A 10 -14.34 19.06 8.55
C THR A 10 -14.09 18.20 7.30
N CYS A 11 -12.83 18.10 6.86
CA CYS A 11 -12.47 17.20 5.75
C CYS A 11 -12.77 15.73 6.08
N ARG A 12 -12.58 15.32 7.34
CA ARG A 12 -12.93 13.97 7.83
C ARG A 12 -14.42 13.69 7.68
N GLU A 13 -15.25 14.62 8.14
CA GLU A 13 -16.71 14.48 8.11
C GLU A 13 -17.24 14.43 6.68
N ILE A 14 -16.77 15.34 5.81
CA ILE A 14 -17.16 15.36 4.39
C ILE A 14 -16.77 14.06 3.69
N ALA A 15 -15.60 13.51 4.02
CA ALA A 15 -15.09 12.29 3.40
C ALA A 15 -15.62 10.99 4.06
N GLY A 16 -16.43 11.07 5.13
CA GLY A 16 -16.95 9.91 5.85
C GLY A 16 -15.86 9.05 6.51
N LEU A 17 -14.72 9.65 6.87
CA LEU A 17 -13.55 8.94 7.37
C LEU A 17 -13.61 8.75 8.90
N GLY A 18 -13.28 7.56 9.38
CA GLY A 18 -13.08 7.28 10.79
C GLY A 18 -11.82 7.96 11.35
N PRO A 19 -11.69 8.08 12.69
CA PRO A 19 -10.57 8.78 13.36
C PRO A 19 -9.18 8.23 12.98
N HIS A 20 -9.10 6.98 12.53
CA HIS A 20 -7.86 6.28 12.18
C HIS A 20 -7.60 6.23 10.67
N GLU A 21 -8.50 6.80 9.87
CA GLU A 21 -8.47 6.70 8.40
C GLU A 21 -7.86 7.94 7.74
N ILE A 22 -7.41 8.90 8.54
CA ILE A 22 -6.72 10.11 8.08
C ILE A 22 -5.21 9.86 8.09
N LEU A 23 -4.71 9.36 6.97
CA LEU A 23 -3.32 9.53 6.53
C LEU A 23 -3.37 10.51 5.37
N LEU A 24 -3.38 11.81 5.68
CA LEU A 24 -3.30 12.87 4.69
C LEU A 24 -1.92 12.81 4.02
N GLY A 25 -1.89 12.47 2.74
CA GLY A 25 -0.73 12.74 1.87
C GLY A 25 -0.19 11.59 1.03
N ALA A 26 -0.53 10.33 1.31
CA ALA A 26 0.05 9.20 0.57
C ALA A 26 -0.98 8.47 -0.29
N VAL A 27 -1.10 8.91 -1.54
CA VAL A 27 -1.86 8.17 -2.56
C VAL A 27 -1.14 6.85 -2.83
N PRO A 28 -1.78 5.68 -2.66
CA PRO A 28 -1.13 4.41 -2.92
C PRO A 28 -0.84 4.27 -4.42
N GLY A 29 0.42 4.37 -4.82
CA GLY A 29 0.88 4.08 -6.17
C GLY A 29 1.20 2.60 -6.43
N GLU A 30 1.61 2.29 -7.67
CA GLU A 30 1.94 0.91 -8.13
C GLU A 30 3.00 0.20 -7.28
N LYS A 31 3.91 0.96 -6.65
CA LYS A 31 4.91 0.41 -5.71
C LYS A 31 4.22 -0.34 -4.56
N HIS A 32 3.23 0.27 -3.93
CA HIS A 32 2.53 -0.30 -2.78
C HIS A 32 1.70 -1.52 -3.18
N GLU A 33 1.08 -1.50 -4.36
CA GLU A 33 0.34 -2.65 -4.89
C GLU A 33 1.25 -3.86 -5.13
N ARG A 34 2.46 -3.63 -5.66
CA ARG A 34 3.47 -4.71 -5.81
C ARG A 34 3.94 -5.25 -4.46
N MET A 35 4.16 -4.38 -3.48
CA MET A 35 4.53 -4.78 -2.11
C MET A 35 3.41 -5.62 -1.48
N LEU A 36 2.16 -5.15 -1.55
CA LEU A 36 0.99 -5.86 -1.05
C LEU A 36 0.87 -7.25 -1.70
N ALA A 37 1.00 -7.35 -3.03
CA ALA A 37 0.99 -8.63 -3.73
C ALA A 37 2.12 -9.56 -3.27
N GLY A 38 3.28 -9.03 -2.88
CA GLY A 38 4.35 -9.81 -2.24
C GLY A 38 3.92 -10.41 -0.90
N TYR A 39 3.27 -9.61 -0.06
CA TYR A 39 2.76 -10.08 1.23
C TYR A 39 1.59 -11.07 1.09
N CYS A 40 0.74 -10.93 0.08
CA CYS A 40 -0.40 -11.83 -0.14
C CYS A 40 0.01 -13.18 -0.77
N ARG A 41 0.94 -13.18 -1.75
CA ARG A 41 1.25 -14.39 -2.55
C ARG A 41 1.78 -15.57 -1.75
N ASN A 42 2.54 -15.30 -0.69
CA ASN A 42 3.28 -16.34 0.03
C ASN A 42 2.68 -16.62 1.42
N ARG A 43 1.45 -16.18 1.70
CA ARG A 43 0.86 -16.25 3.04
C ARG A 43 -0.51 -16.91 3.01
N ARG A 44 -0.70 -17.87 3.92
CA ARG A 44 -1.92 -18.68 4.03
C ARG A 44 -3.15 -17.88 4.45
N SER A 45 -2.99 -16.75 5.15
CA SER A 45 -4.10 -15.92 5.59
C SER A 45 -3.72 -14.45 5.76
N ARG A 46 -4.75 -13.60 5.77
CA ARG A 46 -4.63 -12.15 5.99
C ARG A 46 -4.01 -11.85 7.35
N ALA A 47 -4.31 -12.65 8.36
CA ALA A 47 -3.72 -12.53 9.69
C ALA A 47 -2.19 -12.73 9.66
N VAL A 48 -1.70 -13.74 8.94
CA VAL A 48 -0.25 -14.00 8.83
C VAL A 48 0.45 -12.87 8.06
N ALA A 49 -0.16 -12.39 6.97
CA ALA A 49 0.37 -11.26 6.22
C ALA A 49 0.42 -9.99 7.07
N ARG A 50 -0.63 -9.72 7.85
CA ARG A 50 -0.68 -8.57 8.77
C ARG A 50 0.45 -8.63 9.80
N THR A 51 0.60 -9.76 10.47
CA THR A 51 1.67 -9.94 11.46
C THR A 51 3.05 -9.69 10.85
N LYS A 52 3.27 -10.17 9.62
CA LYS A 52 4.54 -9.95 8.92
C LYS A 52 4.77 -8.48 8.55
N VAL A 53 3.77 -7.79 7.99
CA VAL A 53 3.88 -6.36 7.67
C VAL A 53 4.16 -5.54 8.94
N VAL A 54 3.50 -5.85 10.06
CA VAL A 54 3.76 -5.17 11.35
C VAL A 54 5.18 -5.42 11.86
N ALA A 55 5.70 -6.64 11.71
CA ALA A 55 7.08 -6.94 12.07
C ALA A 55 8.07 -6.15 11.21
N ASP A 56 7.82 -6.04 9.91
CA ASP A 56 8.69 -5.29 8.99
C ASP A 56 8.63 -3.77 9.25
N ILE A 57 7.46 -3.23 9.65
CA ILE A 57 7.34 -1.83 10.10
C ILE A 57 8.23 -1.60 11.33
N ARG A 58 8.14 -2.48 12.33
CA ARG A 58 8.95 -2.35 13.55
C ARG A 58 10.44 -2.40 13.21
N ALA A 59 10.86 -3.31 12.35
CA ALA A 59 12.25 -3.39 11.89
C ALA A 59 12.68 -2.09 11.19
N ALA A 60 11.88 -1.57 10.25
CA ALA A 60 12.19 -0.32 9.56
C ALA A 60 12.33 0.87 10.51
N VAL A 61 11.46 0.97 11.52
CA VAL A 61 11.56 2.01 12.57
C VAL A 61 12.83 1.84 13.40
N MET A 62 13.14 0.62 13.85
CA MET A 62 14.35 0.32 14.63
C MET A 62 15.64 0.64 13.86
N HIS A 63 15.63 0.49 12.53
CA HIS A 63 16.76 0.83 11.67
C HIS A 63 16.77 2.29 11.20
N GLY A 64 15.82 3.12 11.63
CA GLY A 64 15.72 4.51 11.19
C GLY A 64 15.28 4.69 9.73
N ALA A 65 14.80 3.64 9.07
CA ALA A 65 14.31 3.65 7.70
C ALA A 65 12.88 4.22 7.62
N THR A 66 12.73 5.52 7.92
CA THR A 66 11.45 6.21 8.03
C THR A 66 10.61 6.15 6.75
N ARG A 67 11.25 6.24 5.59
CA ARG A 67 10.59 6.14 4.28
C ARG A 67 9.99 4.74 4.05
N ASP A 68 10.74 3.70 4.38
CA ASP A 68 10.26 2.33 4.23
C ASP A 68 9.14 2.01 5.22
N ALA A 69 9.25 2.53 6.45
CA ALA A 69 8.18 2.43 7.44
C ALA A 69 6.89 3.10 6.94
N ALA A 70 6.98 4.28 6.33
CA ALA A 70 5.83 4.97 5.75
C ALA A 70 5.22 4.19 4.57
N ASP A 71 6.04 3.65 3.67
CA ASP A 71 5.57 2.81 2.57
C ASP A 71 4.85 1.54 3.08
N LEU A 72 5.37 0.93 4.15
CA LEU A 72 4.77 -0.24 4.78
C LEU A 72 3.45 0.09 5.52
N LEU A 73 3.29 1.29 6.07
CA LEU A 73 2.00 1.73 6.65
C LEU A 73 0.91 1.85 5.57
N ILE A 74 1.26 2.32 4.37
CA ILE A 74 0.34 2.36 3.22
C ILE A 74 -0.06 0.93 2.82
N VAL A 75 0.91 0.00 2.78
CA VAL A 75 0.66 -1.43 2.50
C VAL A 75 -0.22 -2.06 3.58
N LEU A 76 0.01 -1.78 4.85
CA LEU A 76 -0.81 -2.27 5.97
C LEU A 76 -2.25 -1.76 5.86
N ARG A 77 -2.45 -0.48 5.54
CA ARG A 77 -3.78 0.10 5.32
C ARG A 77 -4.50 -0.60 4.18
N ARG A 78 -3.82 -0.80 3.04
CA ARG A 78 -4.38 -1.53 1.89
C ARG A 78 -4.74 -2.96 2.26
N LEU A 79 -3.90 -3.64 3.03
CA LEU A 79 -4.11 -5.01 3.50
C LEU A 79 -5.36 -5.15 4.40
N LEU A 80 -5.61 -4.15 5.24
CA LEU A 80 -6.75 -4.12 6.16
C LEU A 80 -8.05 -3.67 5.48
N SER A 81 -7.96 -2.98 4.35
CA SER A 81 -9.14 -2.59 3.57
C SER A 81 -9.91 -3.82 3.08
N ALA A 82 -11.24 -3.76 3.11
CA ALA A 82 -12.14 -4.84 2.73
C ALA A 82 -11.89 -5.37 1.30
N ALA A 83 -11.32 -4.54 0.41
CA ALA A 83 -11.02 -4.88 -0.98
C ALA A 83 -9.72 -5.67 -1.21
N ALA A 84 -8.93 -5.97 -0.17
CA ALA A 84 -7.64 -6.65 -0.35
C ALA A 84 -7.82 -8.10 -0.84
N PRO A 85 -7.28 -8.48 -2.02
CA PRO A 85 -7.42 -9.83 -2.54
C PRO A 85 -6.60 -10.81 -1.68
N PHE A 86 -7.29 -11.53 -0.80
CA PHE A 86 -6.76 -12.73 -0.15
C PHE A 86 -7.40 -13.94 -0.82
N GLY A 87 -6.56 -14.83 -1.36
CA GLY A 87 -7.03 -16.06 -2.02
C GLY A 87 -7.51 -15.90 -3.47
N GLN A 88 -7.52 -14.68 -4.04
CA GLN A 88 -7.70 -14.55 -5.49
C GLN A 88 -6.37 -14.81 -6.19
N PRO A 89 -6.31 -15.74 -7.16
CA PRO A 89 -5.19 -15.81 -8.08
C PRO A 89 -5.03 -14.41 -8.67
N CYS A 90 -3.81 -13.86 -8.63
CA CYS A 90 -3.53 -12.62 -9.34
C CYS A 90 -4.07 -12.81 -10.76
N ALA A 91 -5.14 -12.09 -11.12
CA ALA A 91 -5.60 -12.04 -12.50
C ALA A 91 -4.35 -11.67 -13.30
N ARG A 92 -3.86 -12.63 -14.09
CA ARG A 92 -2.61 -12.51 -14.85
C ARG A 92 -2.78 -11.29 -15.74
N ARG A 93 -2.28 -10.13 -15.32
CA ARG A 93 -2.09 -9.00 -16.23
C ARG A 93 -1.22 -9.55 -17.34
N PRO A 94 -1.67 -9.55 -18.61
CA PRO A 94 -0.88 -10.10 -19.69
C PRO A 94 0.44 -9.34 -19.67
N LEU A 95 1.53 -10.08 -19.47
CA LEU A 95 2.87 -9.58 -19.67
C LEU A 95 2.91 -9.10 -21.12
N SER A 96 2.74 -7.80 -21.32
CA SER A 96 2.91 -7.17 -22.62
C SER A 96 4.30 -7.56 -23.08
N ARG A 97 4.32 -8.42 -24.11
CA ARG A 97 5.48 -8.89 -24.87
C ARG A 97 6.50 -7.77 -25.01
N ARG A 98 7.53 -7.76 -24.16
CA ARG A 98 8.83 -7.19 -24.54
C ARG A 98 9.43 -8.17 -25.53
N ARG A 99 8.98 -8.12 -26.79
CA ARG A 99 9.78 -8.65 -27.90
C ARG A 99 11.04 -7.79 -27.92
N ARG A 100 12.15 -8.40 -27.52
CA ARG A 100 13.49 -7.90 -27.78
C ARG A 100 13.58 -7.62 -29.28
N ALA A 101 13.70 -6.36 -29.66
CA ALA A 101 14.36 -6.02 -30.91
C ALA A 101 15.83 -6.44 -30.73
N ARG A 102 16.16 -7.63 -31.22
CA ARG A 102 17.53 -8.06 -31.42
C ARG A 102 17.90 -7.55 -32.81
N ALA A 103 18.37 -6.32 -32.89
CA ALA A 103 19.08 -5.84 -34.07
C ALA A 103 20.46 -6.49 -34.03
N VAL A 104 20.70 -7.45 -34.93
CA VAL A 104 22.02 -7.96 -35.28
C VAL A 104 22.01 -8.15 -36.79
N ALA A 105 23.00 -7.51 -37.42
CA ALA A 105 23.40 -7.51 -38.83
C ALA A 105 22.51 -6.70 -39.78
#